data_AF-A0A4U1JBT4-F1
#
_entry.id   AF-A0A4U1JBT4-F1
#
_cell.length_a   1.000
_cell.length_b   1.000
_cell.length_c   1.000
_cell.angle_alpha   90.00
_cell.angle_beta   90.00
_cell.angle_gamma   90.00
#
_symmetry.space_group_name_H-M   'P 1'
#
loop_
_entity.id
_entity.type
_entity.pdbx_description
1 polymer ?
#
loop_
_entity_poly.entity_id
_entity_poly.type
_entity_poly.pdbx_seq_one_letter_code
_entity_poly.pdbx_strand_id
1 'polypeptide(L)'
;MSGAQSEKIGSTKTLLVGDRTTIVCGAATILVESSGKITLSGTEINISSSGAVSIAGTEITLRGTTVGVSASGPVEVAGASVRVSGDPVDLNS
;
A
#
# COMPACT_ATOMS: atom_id res chain seq x y z
N MET A 1 17.05 -4.04 24.77
CA MET A 1 17.91 -2.85 24.76
C MET A 1 17.00 -1.64 24.67
N SER A 2 17.10 -0.69 25.60
CA SER A 2 16.40 0.59 25.52
C SER A 2 17.44 1.68 25.23
N GLY A 3 17.33 2.32 24.07
CA GLY A 3 18.13 3.48 23.69
C GLY A 3 17.31 4.33 22.74
N ALA A 4 17.42 5.66 22.85
CA ALA A 4 16.77 6.58 21.95
C ALA A 4 17.81 7.07 20.93
N GLN A 5 17.46 7.01 19.64
CA GLN A 5 18.22 7.63 18.56
C GLN A 5 17.39 8.78 17.98
N SER A 6 18.03 9.92 17.73
CA SER A 6 17.44 11.05 17.02
C SER A 6 18.40 11.52 15.93
N GLU A 7 17.86 11.87 14.76
CA GLU A 7 18.62 12.38 13.62
C GLU A 7 17.85 13.54 12.99
N LYS A 8 18.53 14.66 12.73
CA LYS A 8 17.94 15.86 12.12
C LYS A 8 18.75 16.27 10.90
N ILE A 9 18.12 16.28 9.73
CA ILE A 9 18.74 16.65 8.45
C ILE A 9 18.06 17.92 7.92
N GLY A 10 18.83 18.96 7.63
CA GLY A 10 18.31 20.27 7.21
C GLY A 10 18.00 20.39 5.72
N SER A 11 18.45 19.43 4.92
CA SER A 11 18.21 19.35 3.48
C SER A 11 17.95 17.88 3.11
N THR A 12 18.73 17.27 2.22
CA THR A 12 18.50 15.90 1.75
C THR A 12 19.26 14.86 2.57
N LYS A 13 18.56 13.78 2.95
CA LYS A 13 19.17 12.53 3.41
C LYS A 13 19.14 11.50 2.28
N THR A 14 20.29 10.98 1.90
CA THR A 14 20.40 9.90 0.91
C THR A 14 20.93 8.65 1.59
N LEU A 15 20.22 7.52 1.43
CA LEU A 15 20.62 6.22 1.96
C LEU A 15 20.82 5.27 0.76
N LEU A 16 22.08 4.91 0.48
CA LEU A 16 22.43 3.94 -0.58
C LEU A 16 22.68 2.58 0.07
N VAL A 17 21.96 1.56 -0.39
CA VAL A 17 22.09 0.19 0.11
C VAL A 17 22.16 -0.77 -1.06
N GLY A 18 23.19 -1.62 -1.07
CA GLY A 18 23.48 -2.47 -2.22
C GLY A 18 22.57 -3.70 -2.38
N ASP A 19 22.00 -4.18 -1.28
CA ASP A 19 21.19 -5.41 -1.28
C ASP A 19 19.77 -5.18 -0.74
N ARG A 20 19.63 -4.90 0.56
CA ARG A 20 18.33 -4.72 1.20
C ARG A 20 18.34 -3.72 2.35
N THR A 21 17.26 -2.96 2.52
CA THR A 21 16.99 -2.13 3.70
C THR A 21 15.70 -2.58 4.38
N THR A 22 15.71 -2.66 5.71
CA THR A 22 14.54 -3.05 6.48
C THR A 22 14.33 -2.14 7.68
N ILE A 23 13.09 -1.67 7.88
CA ILE A 23 12.64 -1.02 9.12
C ILE A 23 11.75 -2.03 9.84
N VAL A 24 12.11 -2.42 11.06
CA VAL A 24 11.36 -3.38 11.88
C VAL A 24 10.96 -2.73 13.21
N CYS A 25 9.67 -2.83 13.55
CA CYS A 25 9.13 -2.39 14.84
C CYS A 25 8.03 -3.35 15.28
N GLY A 26 8.33 -4.26 16.21
CA GLY A 26 7.39 -5.31 16.61
C GLY A 26 6.96 -6.17 15.42
N ALA A 27 5.64 -6.21 15.15
CA ALA A 27 5.07 -6.95 14.02
C ALA A 27 5.14 -6.19 12.68
N ALA A 28 5.51 -4.90 12.68
CA ALA A 28 5.56 -4.08 11.48
C ALA A 28 6.93 -4.18 10.78
N THR A 29 6.91 -4.28 9.45
CA THR A 29 8.12 -4.33 8.61
C THR A 29 7.93 -3.51 7.33
N ILE A 30 8.92 -2.70 6.99
CA ILE A 30 9.10 -2.11 5.66
C ILE A 30 10.38 -2.68 5.08
N LEU A 31 10.29 -3.35 3.94
CA LEU A 31 11.42 -3.97 3.25
C LEU A 31 11.54 -3.40 1.84
N VAL A 32 12.75 -2.98 1.48
CA VAL A 32 13.14 -2.60 0.12
C VAL A 32 14.30 -3.49 -0.31
N GLU A 33 14.14 -4.16 -1.45
CA GLU A 33 15.11 -5.10 -2.03
C GLU A 33 15.74 -4.51 -3.29
N SER A 34 16.98 -4.91 -3.61
CA SER A 34 17.72 -4.49 -4.82
C SER A 34 17.03 -4.82 -6.13
N SER A 35 16.09 -5.78 -6.11
CA SER A 35 15.22 -6.14 -7.24
C SER A 35 14.15 -5.07 -7.55
N GLY A 36 14.00 -4.05 -6.70
CA GLY A 36 12.92 -3.06 -6.78
C GLY A 36 11.63 -3.50 -6.06
N LYS A 37 11.60 -4.71 -5.50
CA LYS A 37 10.47 -5.18 -4.69
C LYS A 37 10.41 -4.41 -3.37
N ILE A 38 9.21 -3.95 -3.04
CA ILE A 38 8.88 -3.30 -1.78
C ILE A 38 7.79 -4.11 -1.08
N THR A 39 7.99 -4.41 0.20
CA THR A 39 7.00 -5.14 1.02
C THR A 39 6.69 -4.33 2.27
N LEU A 40 5.40 -4.10 2.51
CA LEU A 40 4.86 -3.50 3.74
C LEU A 40 4.06 -4.59 4.45
N SER A 41 4.43 -4.89 5.69
CA SER A 41 3.76 -5.91 6.51
C SER A 41 3.47 -5.36 7.90
N GLY A 42 2.31 -5.72 8.44
CA GLY A 42 1.86 -5.32 9.77
C GLY A 42 0.46 -5.83 10.04
N THR A 43 -0.09 -5.50 11.22
CA THR A 43 -1.48 -5.82 11.57
C THR A 43 -2.48 -4.87 10.91
N GLU A 44 -2.05 -3.66 10.58
CA GLU A 44 -2.85 -2.61 9.95
C GLU A 44 -1.94 -1.70 9.11
N ILE A 45 -2.42 -1.25 7.94
CA ILE A 45 -1.74 -0.28 7.08
C ILE A 45 -2.76 0.80 6.69
N ASN A 46 -2.56 2.02 7.17
CA ASN A 46 -3.40 3.17 6.86
C ASN A 46 -2.67 4.10 5.87
N ILE A 47 -3.30 4.38 4.73
CA ILE A 47 -2.78 5.30 3.71
C ILE A 47 -3.79 6.44 3.57
N SER A 48 -3.42 7.64 4.00
CA SER A 48 -4.25 8.84 3.93
C SER A 48 -3.51 9.96 3.23
N SER A 49 -4.18 10.65 2.31
CA SER A 49 -3.62 11.80 1.60
C SER A 49 -4.68 12.89 1.49
N SER A 50 -4.26 14.16 1.58
CA SER A 50 -5.10 15.30 1.22
C SER A 50 -5.16 15.54 -0.29
N GLY A 51 -4.22 14.95 -1.04
CA GLY A 51 -4.17 14.98 -2.50
C GLY A 51 -4.50 13.61 -3.09
N ALA A 52 -4.29 13.48 -4.40
CA ALA A 52 -4.51 12.23 -5.11
C ALA A 52 -3.55 11.12 -4.66
N VAL A 53 -4.03 9.88 -4.67
CA VAL A 53 -3.24 8.65 -4.55
C VAL A 53 -3.49 7.83 -5.81
N SER A 54 -2.41 7.45 -6.50
CA SER A 54 -2.48 6.66 -7.74
C SER A 54 -1.69 5.37 -7.58
N ILE A 55 -2.28 4.26 -8.00
CA ILE A 55 -1.63 2.94 -8.04
C ILE A 55 -1.67 2.48 -9.49
N ALA A 56 -0.51 2.16 -10.05
CA ALA A 56 -0.38 1.68 -11.41
C ALA A 56 0.52 0.45 -11.44
N GLY A 57 0.16 -0.53 -12.27
CA GLY A 57 0.90 -1.76 -12.46
C GLY A 57 0.30 -2.55 -13.62
N THR A 58 1.04 -3.53 -14.12
CA THR A 58 0.52 -4.47 -15.12
C THR A 58 -0.62 -5.32 -14.56
N GLU A 59 -0.57 -5.59 -13.24
CA GLU A 59 -1.59 -6.31 -12.49
C GLU A 59 -1.71 -5.70 -11.09
N ILE A 60 -2.96 -5.57 -10.59
CA ILE A 60 -3.26 -5.19 -9.21
C ILE A 60 -4.18 -6.27 -8.64
N THR A 61 -3.74 -6.90 -7.54
CA THR A 61 -4.50 -7.94 -6.84
C THR A 61 -4.84 -7.47 -5.42
N LEU A 62 -6.13 -7.51 -5.07
CA LEU A 62 -6.63 -7.25 -3.72
C LEU A 62 -7.22 -8.54 -3.15
N ARG A 63 -6.81 -8.92 -1.93
CA ARG A 63 -7.28 -10.14 -1.25
C ARG A 63 -7.57 -9.83 0.20
N GLY A 64 -8.71 -10.29 0.67
CA GLY A 64 -9.15 -10.16 2.05
C GLY A 64 -10.56 -10.72 2.20
N THR A 65 -11.04 -10.82 3.44
CA THR A 65 -12.44 -11.20 3.71
C THR A 65 -13.40 -10.17 3.12
N THR A 66 -13.01 -8.88 3.16
CA THR A 66 -13.78 -7.77 2.62
C THR A 66 -12.86 -6.84 1.84
N VAL A 67 -13.31 -6.40 0.66
CA VAL A 67 -12.73 -5.30 -0.10
C VAL A 67 -13.83 -4.27 -0.31
N GLY A 68 -13.71 -3.09 0.33
CA GLY A 68 -14.68 -2.01 0.24
C GLY A 68 -14.14 -0.86 -0.60
N VAL A 69 -14.99 -0.30 -1.48
CA VAL A 69 -14.70 0.92 -2.22
C VAL A 69 -15.83 1.90 -1.94
N SER A 70 -15.50 3.05 -1.37
CA SER A 70 -16.44 4.13 -1.07
C SER A 70 -15.86 5.43 -1.61
N ALA A 71 -16.61 6.10 -2.48
CA ALA A 71 -16.24 7.38 -3.05
C ALA A 71 -17.43 8.34 -2.93
N SER A 72 -17.15 9.62 -2.73
CA SER A 72 -18.17 10.67 -2.78
C SER A 72 -18.61 10.99 -4.22
N GLY A 73 -17.75 10.67 -5.19
CA GLY A 73 -18.04 10.76 -6.62
C GLY A 73 -18.09 9.37 -7.27
N PRO A 74 -18.08 9.31 -8.60
CA PRO A 74 -18.11 8.06 -9.34
C PRO A 74 -16.91 7.16 -9.04
N VAL A 75 -17.15 5.85 -9.04
CA VAL A 75 -16.10 4.83 -9.17
C VAL A 75 -16.16 4.31 -10.60
N GLU A 76 -15.07 4.49 -11.34
CA GLU A 76 -14.98 4.06 -12.75
C GLU A 76 -14.10 2.82 -12.88
N VAL A 77 -14.61 1.80 -13.56
CA VAL A 77 -13.85 0.58 -13.91
C VAL A 77 -13.85 0.44 -15.43
N ALA A 78 -12.68 0.61 -16.02
CA ALA A 78 -12.48 0.48 -17.46
C ALA A 78 -11.69 -0.81 -17.77
N GLY A 79 -12.21 -1.62 -18.68
CA GLY A 79 -11.57 -2.85 -19.14
C GLY A 79 -12.42 -3.55 -20.19
N ALA A 80 -11.84 -4.50 -20.91
CA ALA A 80 -12.57 -5.25 -21.95
C ALA A 80 -13.74 -6.06 -21.38
N SER A 81 -13.64 -6.49 -20.11
CA SER A 81 -14.73 -7.16 -19.40
C SER A 81 -14.62 -6.91 -17.89
N VAL A 82 -15.76 -6.94 -17.20
CA VAL A 82 -15.84 -6.92 -15.74
C VAL A 82 -16.63 -8.15 -15.30
N ARG A 83 -16.09 -8.93 -14.36
CA ARG A 83 -16.74 -10.11 -13.80
C ARG A 83 -16.96 -9.92 -12.31
N VAL A 84 -18.23 -9.95 -11.89
CA VAL A 84 -18.65 -9.92 -10.49
C VAL A 84 -19.38 -11.22 -10.19
N SER A 85 -19.07 -11.85 -9.07
CA SER A 85 -19.68 -13.11 -8.65
C SER A 85 -19.92 -13.07 -7.15
N GLY A 86 -21.12 -13.49 -6.75
CA GLY A 86 -21.60 -13.50 -5.37
C GLY A 86 -23.08 -13.86 -5.36
N ASP A 87 -23.62 -14.17 -4.18
CA ASP A 87 -25.05 -14.41 -3.99
C ASP A 87 -25.50 -13.81 -2.64
N PRO A 88 -26.30 -12.73 -2.63
CA PRO A 88 -26.76 -11.94 -3.77
C PRO A 88 -25.68 -10.99 -4.32
N VAL A 89 -25.85 -10.54 -5.57
CA VAL A 89 -25.15 -9.34 -6.10
C VAL A 89 -26.16 -8.20 -6.12
N ASP A 90 -25.93 -7.18 -5.29
CA ASP A 90 -26.72 -5.95 -5.28
C ASP A 90 -25.94 -4.85 -6.01
N LEU A 91 -26.58 -4.24 -7.00
CA LEU A 91 -26.03 -3.15 -7.80
C LEU A 91 -26.77 -1.84 -7.59
N ASN A 92 -27.49 -1.66 -6.47
CA ASN A 92 -28.22 -0.44 -6.09
C ASN A 92 -28.81 0.28 -7.32
N SER A 93 -29.73 -0.40 -8.01
CA SER A 93 -30.48 0.17 -9.14
C SER A 93 -31.43 1.26 -8.68
#